data_AF-A0A7I8J706-F1
#
_entry.id   AF-A0A7I8J706-F1
#
_cell.length_a   1.000
_cell.length_b   1.000
_cell.length_c   1.000
_cell.angle_alpha   90.00
_cell.angle_beta   90.00
_cell.angle_gamma   90.00
#
_symmetry.space_group_name_H-M   'P 1'
#
loop_
_entity.id
_entity.type
_entity.pdbx_description
1 polymer ?
#
loop_
_entity_poly.entity_id
_entity_poly.type
_entity_poly.pdbx_seq_one_letter_code
_entity_poly.pdbx_strand_id
1 'polypeptide(L)'
;MVQRLTYRRRHSYATKSNQHRIVKTPGGKLVYQSTKKRASGPKCPVTGKRIQGVGSFPSAATEYRRSRLARNRRTVNRAYGGVLSGGAVARGGHIHPLFISWIIRAFLVEEQKIVKKVLKIQKAKGSKPPSSSPRERERERERERERERELSSLSMAFVFQGKTGPLHSNNATLMIVLRLDHRAQDEYIVRFLFSAA
;
A
#
# COMPACT_ATOMS: atom_id res chain seq x y z
N MET A 1 27.48 64.01 9.12
CA MET A 1 27.13 63.38 10.42
C MET A 1 26.09 62.28 10.16
N VAL A 2 26.27 61.06 10.68
CA VAL A 2 25.36 59.92 10.40
C VAL A 2 24.12 59.97 11.28
N GLN A 3 22.94 59.63 10.74
CA GLN A 3 21.69 59.64 11.51
C GLN A 3 21.67 58.49 12.54
N ARG A 4 21.54 58.81 13.83
CA ARG A 4 21.38 57.81 14.90
C ARG A 4 19.93 57.32 14.95
N LEU A 5 19.75 56.05 15.32
CA LEU A 5 18.45 55.38 15.34
C LEU A 5 18.17 54.74 16.69
N THR A 6 16.89 54.71 17.08
CA THR A 6 16.40 54.10 18.32
C THR A 6 15.45 52.95 18.02
N TYR A 7 15.47 51.91 18.86
CA TYR A 7 14.52 50.82 18.74
C TYR A 7 13.08 51.30 18.98
N ARG A 8 12.16 50.81 18.15
CA ARG A 8 10.73 51.18 18.23
C ARG A 8 9.91 50.32 19.19
N ARG A 9 10.42 49.14 19.54
CA ARG A 9 9.79 48.23 20.49
C ARG A 9 10.36 48.46 21.88
N ARG A 10 9.59 48.08 22.91
CA ARG A 10 10.01 48.16 24.32
C ARG A 10 11.28 47.35 24.62
N HIS A 11 11.54 46.28 23.86
CA HIS A 11 12.73 45.45 24.05
C HIS A 11 13.96 46.14 23.43
N SER A 12 14.91 46.55 24.27
CA SER A 12 16.09 47.32 23.87
C SER A 12 17.35 46.50 23.57
N TYR A 13 17.35 45.19 23.85
CA TYR A 13 18.54 44.35 23.64
C TYR A 13 18.67 43.80 22.22
N ALA A 14 19.91 43.50 21.82
CA ALA A 14 20.25 42.90 20.53
C ALA A 14 20.12 41.36 20.57
N THR A 15 18.89 40.86 20.47
CA THR A 15 18.58 39.42 20.51
C THR A 15 18.16 38.89 19.14
N LYS A 16 18.23 37.55 18.93
CA LYS A 16 17.81 36.90 17.67
C LYS A 16 16.33 37.16 17.31
N SER A 17 15.48 37.48 18.27
CA SER A 17 14.06 37.86 18.05
C SER A 17 13.89 39.34 17.70
N ASN A 18 14.83 40.21 18.08
CA ASN A 18 14.79 41.66 17.90
C ASN A 18 15.66 42.15 16.73
N GLN A 19 15.76 41.34 15.68
CA GLN A 19 16.44 41.75 14.45
C GLN A 19 15.63 42.82 13.71
N HIS A 20 16.33 43.80 13.14
CA HIS A 20 15.74 44.97 12.51
C HIS A 20 16.41 45.27 11.17
N ARG A 21 15.65 45.85 10.24
CA ARG A 21 16.14 46.39 8.96
C ARG A 21 16.03 47.91 9.01
N ILE A 22 17.08 48.61 8.60
CA ILE A 22 17.03 50.06 8.39
C ILE A 22 16.33 50.33 7.07
N VAL A 23 15.26 51.11 7.10
CA VAL A 23 14.47 51.47 5.92
C VAL A 23 14.35 52.98 5.86
N LYS A 24 14.53 53.55 4.66
CA LYS A 24 14.20 54.96 4.37
C LYS A 24 12.69 55.07 4.22
N THR A 25 12.06 55.89 5.03
CA THR A 25 10.64 56.20 4.87
C THR A 25 10.44 57.19 3.71
N PRO A 26 9.24 57.28 3.13
CA PRO A 26 8.93 58.29 2.10
C PRO A 26 9.25 59.72 2.54
N GLY A 27 9.14 60.03 3.84
CA GLY A 27 9.54 61.32 4.42
C GLY A 27 11.05 61.51 4.63
N GLY A 28 11.89 60.69 4.00
CA GLY A 28 13.36 60.82 4.01
C GLY A 28 14.05 60.39 5.32
N LYS A 29 13.32 59.92 6.33
CA LYS A 29 13.89 59.52 7.63
C LYS A 29 14.32 58.06 7.63
N LEU A 30 15.50 57.74 8.17
CA LEU A 30 15.89 56.37 8.46
C LEU A 30 15.16 55.86 9.70
N VAL A 31 14.56 54.67 9.62
CA VAL A 31 13.78 54.06 10.71
C VAL A 31 14.04 52.56 10.78
N TYR A 32 14.09 52.00 11.99
CA TYR A 32 14.11 50.55 12.18
C TYR A 32 12.74 49.91 11.93
N GLN A 33 12.72 48.86 11.12
CA GLN A 33 11.57 47.96 10.97
C GLN A 33 11.93 46.57 11.51
N SER A 34 11.08 46.01 12.38
CA SER A 34 11.32 44.68 12.95
C SER A 34 11.20 43.59 11.89
N THR A 35 12.22 42.76 11.79
CA THR A 35 12.21 41.56 10.94
C THR A 35 11.81 40.34 11.76
N LYS A 36 11.06 39.42 11.13
CA LYS A 36 10.74 38.13 11.76
C LYS A 36 11.94 37.20 11.66
N LYS A 37 12.05 36.25 12.61
CA LYS A 37 13.06 35.19 12.57
C LYS A 37 13.00 34.43 11.25
N ARG A 38 14.17 34.18 10.65
CA ARG A 38 14.30 33.33 9.47
C ARG A 38 14.01 31.88 9.87
N ALA A 39 13.23 31.20 9.04
CA ALA A 39 12.89 29.81 9.28
C ALA A 39 13.93 28.88 8.67
N SER A 40 14.08 27.70 9.28
CA SER A 40 14.53 26.53 8.54
C SER A 40 13.38 26.03 7.66
N GLY A 41 13.66 25.72 6.39
CA GLY A 41 12.68 25.07 5.51
C GLY A 41 12.46 23.60 5.89
N PRO A 42 11.43 22.96 5.32
CA PRO A 42 11.15 21.55 5.57
C PRO A 42 12.32 20.68 5.09
N LYS A 43 12.75 19.76 5.95
CA LYS A 43 13.84 18.82 5.70
C LYS A 43 13.27 17.42 5.49
N CYS A 44 13.95 16.65 4.66
CA CYS A 44 13.67 15.22 4.51
C CYS A 44 14.16 14.48 5.75
N PRO A 45 13.36 13.58 6.37
CA PRO A 45 13.78 12.82 7.56
C PRO A 45 14.92 11.85 7.26
N VAL A 46 14.98 11.30 6.04
CA VAL A 46 16.00 10.31 5.64
C VAL A 46 17.33 10.95 5.25
N THR A 47 17.29 12.05 4.49
CA THR A 47 18.51 12.68 3.95
C THR A 47 18.96 13.91 4.76
N GLY A 48 18.12 14.46 5.62
CA GLY A 48 18.35 15.75 6.29
C GLY A 48 18.37 16.98 5.36
N LYS A 49 18.38 16.78 4.04
CA LYS A 49 18.38 17.83 3.01
C LYS A 49 17.04 18.56 2.94
N ARG A 50 17.09 19.85 2.60
CA ARG A 50 15.90 20.67 2.37
C ARG A 50 15.13 20.16 1.15
N ILE A 51 13.80 20.11 1.26
CA ILE A 51 12.94 19.71 0.14
C ILE A 51 12.85 20.88 -0.85
N GLN A 52 13.31 20.64 -2.07
CA GLN A 52 13.20 21.59 -3.18
C GLN A 52 11.73 21.78 -3.59
N GLY A 53 11.37 22.97 -4.03
CA GLY A 53 10.00 23.33 -4.42
C GLY A 53 9.07 23.68 -3.25
N VAL A 54 9.45 23.39 -2.00
CA VAL A 54 8.66 23.80 -0.82
C VAL A 54 9.29 25.02 -0.16
N GLY A 55 8.48 26.07 0.00
CA GLY A 55 8.91 27.32 0.63
C GLY A 55 9.36 27.14 2.09
N SER A 56 10.28 28.00 2.53
CA SER A 56 10.68 28.07 3.94
C SER A 56 9.75 29.05 4.66
N PHE A 57 9.00 28.54 5.64
CA PHE A 57 8.02 29.32 6.40
C PHE A 57 8.41 29.34 7.89
N PRO A 58 8.38 30.49 8.58
CA PRO A 58 8.75 30.62 10.00
C PRO A 58 8.09 29.59 10.92
N SER A 59 8.88 28.62 11.41
CA SER A 59 8.48 27.47 12.25
C SER A 59 7.61 27.85 13.45
N ALA A 60 7.89 28.98 14.11
CA ALA A 60 7.15 29.41 15.31
C ALA A 60 5.74 29.99 15.04
N ALA A 61 5.38 30.24 13.78
CA ALA A 61 4.03 30.64 13.36
C ALA A 61 3.43 29.66 12.33
N THR A 62 3.98 28.44 12.28
CA THR A 62 3.94 27.56 11.10
C THR A 62 2.62 26.87 10.87
N GLU A 63 1.85 26.52 11.90
CA GLU A 63 0.57 25.86 11.64
C GLU A 63 -0.40 26.82 10.94
N TYR A 64 -0.59 28.01 11.51
CA TYR A 64 -1.49 29.01 10.96
C TYR A 64 -1.06 29.46 9.55
N ARG A 65 0.23 29.75 9.32
CA ARG A 65 0.65 30.22 7.98
C ARG A 65 0.71 29.11 6.94
N ARG A 66 0.95 27.85 7.34
CA ARG A 66 0.96 26.71 6.42
C ARG A 66 -0.46 26.36 5.97
N SER A 67 -1.47 26.44 6.84
CA SER A 67 -2.87 26.21 6.46
C SER A 67 -3.40 27.26 5.47
N ARG A 68 -3.00 28.53 5.62
CA ARG A 68 -3.36 29.63 4.70
C ARG A 68 -2.77 29.53 3.28
N LEU A 69 -1.71 28.75 3.07
CA LEU A 69 -1.03 28.69 1.77
C LEU A 69 -1.73 27.73 0.82
N ALA A 70 -1.72 27.99 -0.49
CA ALA A 70 -2.22 27.03 -1.47
C ALA A 70 -1.43 25.69 -1.44
N ARG A 71 -2.05 24.59 -1.85
CA ARG A 71 -1.48 23.23 -1.77
C ARG A 71 -0.20 23.08 -2.59
N ASN A 72 -0.16 23.70 -3.76
CA ASN A 72 1.01 23.75 -4.66
C ASN A 72 2.27 24.35 -4.00
N ARG A 73 2.12 25.27 -3.04
CA ARG A 73 3.25 25.87 -2.31
C ARG A 73 3.72 25.02 -1.13
N ARG A 74 2.94 24.02 -0.74
CA ARG A 74 3.21 23.12 0.41
C ARG A 74 3.79 21.78 0.00
N THR A 75 3.52 21.34 -1.23
CA THR A 75 3.77 19.99 -1.73
C THR A 75 4.47 20.02 -3.09
N VAL A 76 4.97 18.88 -3.54
CA VAL A 76 5.54 18.70 -4.89
C VAL A 76 4.77 17.60 -5.58
N ASN A 77 4.49 17.73 -6.87
CA ASN A 77 3.71 16.77 -7.65
C ASN A 77 4.54 15.52 -7.97
N ARG A 78 4.75 14.65 -6.97
CA ARG A 78 5.33 13.31 -7.08
C ARG A 78 4.93 12.45 -5.89
N ALA A 79 5.18 11.15 -5.96
CA ALA A 79 5.05 10.26 -4.81
C ALA A 79 5.88 10.77 -3.62
N TYR A 80 5.26 10.81 -2.43
CA TYR A 80 5.84 11.33 -1.18
C TYR A 80 6.36 12.79 -1.26
N GLY A 81 5.78 13.59 -2.16
CA GLY A 81 6.11 15.00 -2.34
C GLY A 81 5.86 15.85 -1.09
N GLY A 82 6.83 16.69 -0.72
CA GLY A 82 6.73 17.55 0.46
C GLY A 82 7.18 16.91 1.78
N VAL A 83 7.45 15.59 1.79
CA VAL A 83 8.00 14.86 2.94
C VAL A 83 9.39 14.30 2.62
N LEU A 84 9.53 13.62 1.48
CA LEU A 84 10.81 13.07 1.03
C LEU A 84 11.49 13.96 0.00
N SER A 85 12.82 13.95 -0.04
CA SER A 85 13.58 14.61 -1.10
C SER A 85 13.49 13.79 -2.40
N GLY A 86 13.61 14.44 -3.57
CA GLY A 86 13.61 13.71 -4.85
C GLY A 86 14.75 12.69 -4.94
N GLY A 87 15.91 13.03 -4.38
CA GLY A 87 17.04 12.11 -4.22
C GLY A 87 16.71 10.91 -3.34
N ALA A 88 15.98 11.08 -2.23
CA ALA A 88 15.58 9.95 -1.38
C ALA A 88 14.60 9.00 -2.08
N VAL A 89 13.67 9.54 -2.88
CA VAL A 89 12.68 8.73 -3.61
C VAL A 89 13.33 7.96 -4.76
N ALA A 90 14.28 8.58 -5.48
CA ALA A 90 14.87 7.97 -6.68
C ALA A 90 16.21 7.24 -6.44
N ARG A 91 17.08 7.76 -5.57
CA ARG A 91 18.49 7.36 -5.47
C ARG A 91 18.95 6.94 -4.07
N GLY A 92 18.08 6.97 -3.06
CA GLY A 92 18.47 6.72 -1.67
C GLY A 92 19.20 7.92 -1.04
N GLY A 93 19.14 8.02 0.29
CA GLY A 93 19.79 9.09 1.03
C GLY A 93 21.30 8.87 1.17
N HIS A 94 22.06 9.96 1.27
CA HIS A 94 23.54 9.96 1.39
C HIS A 94 24.10 9.35 2.68
N ILE A 95 23.26 8.82 3.57
CA ILE A 95 23.68 8.23 4.86
C ILE A 95 23.95 6.72 4.74
N HIS A 96 23.52 6.07 3.64
CA HIS A 96 23.94 4.69 3.32
C HIS A 96 24.17 4.58 1.80
N PRO A 97 25.41 4.40 1.33
CA PRO A 97 25.72 4.27 -0.10
C PRO A 97 25.20 2.97 -0.74
N LEU A 98 24.60 2.06 0.06
CA LEU A 98 24.13 0.75 -0.39
C LEU A 98 22.60 0.63 -0.52
N PHE A 99 21.84 1.71 -0.32
CA PHE A 99 20.38 1.60 -0.21
C PHE A 99 19.63 2.19 -1.39
N ILE A 100 19.41 1.29 -2.35
CA ILE A 100 18.45 1.36 -3.46
C ILE A 100 17.09 1.94 -3.00
N SER A 101 16.43 2.69 -3.89
CA SER A 101 15.20 3.45 -3.61
C SER A 101 14.08 2.60 -3.00
N TRP A 102 13.15 3.26 -2.27
CA TRP A 102 11.96 2.62 -1.74
C TRP A 102 11.13 1.92 -2.83
N ILE A 103 11.13 2.49 -4.04
CA ILE A 103 10.43 1.95 -5.22
C ILE A 103 11.12 0.67 -5.71
N ILE A 104 12.43 0.72 -5.97
CA ILE A 104 13.15 -0.45 -6.50
C ILE A 104 13.26 -1.55 -5.44
N ARG A 105 13.46 -1.20 -4.17
CA ARG A 105 13.48 -2.18 -3.08
C ARG A 105 12.13 -2.88 -2.92
N ALA A 106 11.02 -2.14 -2.99
CA ALA A 106 9.69 -2.74 -2.94
C ALA A 106 9.50 -3.71 -4.10
N PHE A 107 9.82 -3.28 -5.32
CA PHE A 107 9.73 -4.10 -6.53
C PHE A 107 10.57 -5.39 -6.43
N LEU A 108 11.87 -5.28 -6.17
CA LEU A 108 12.77 -6.44 -6.09
C LEU A 108 12.39 -7.40 -4.96
N VAL A 109 11.94 -6.89 -3.81
CA VAL A 109 11.49 -7.74 -2.70
C VAL A 109 10.21 -8.48 -3.07
N GLU A 110 9.28 -7.86 -3.80
CA GLU A 110 8.10 -8.55 -4.31
C GLU A 110 8.46 -9.62 -5.34
N GLU A 111 9.34 -9.33 -6.30
CA GLU A 111 9.82 -10.30 -7.28
C GLU A 111 10.48 -11.51 -6.61
N GLN A 112 11.37 -11.27 -5.64
CA GLN A 112 12.00 -12.34 -4.86
C GLN A 112 10.97 -13.15 -4.06
N LYS A 113 9.93 -12.51 -3.50
CA LYS A 113 8.85 -13.23 -2.80
C LYS A 113 8.07 -14.13 -3.76
N ILE A 114 7.78 -13.67 -4.98
CA ILE A 114 7.08 -14.44 -6.00
C ILE A 114 7.94 -15.65 -6.41
N VAL A 115 9.20 -15.44 -6.75
CA VAL A 115 10.15 -16.51 -7.10
C VAL A 115 10.25 -17.54 -5.97
N LYS A 116 10.36 -17.09 -4.72
CA LYS A 116 10.42 -17.98 -3.55
C LYS A 116 9.13 -18.79 -3.37
N LYS A 117 7.96 -18.24 -3.69
CA LYS A 117 6.68 -18.98 -3.68
C LYS A 117 6.64 -20.01 -4.82
N VAL A 118 7.01 -19.64 -6.03
CA VAL A 118 7.01 -20.54 -7.20
C VAL A 118 7.95 -21.72 -6.98
N LEU A 119 9.18 -21.48 -6.52
CA LEU A 119 10.14 -22.54 -6.21
C LEU A 119 9.63 -23.50 -5.12
N LYS A 120 8.91 -22.98 -4.11
CA LYS A 120 8.26 -23.83 -3.09
C LYS A 120 7.16 -24.70 -3.69
N ILE A 121 6.33 -24.15 -4.58
CA ILE A 121 5.26 -24.89 -5.26
C ILE A 121 5.84 -25.98 -6.17
N GLN A 122 6.91 -25.67 -6.91
CA GLN A 122 7.61 -26.65 -7.76
C GLN A 122 8.24 -27.78 -6.95
N LYS A 123 8.91 -27.45 -5.82
CA LYS A 123 9.43 -28.48 -4.90
C LYS A 123 8.32 -29.34 -4.31
N ALA A 124 7.21 -28.75 -3.90
CA ALA A 124 6.05 -29.48 -3.39
C ALA A 124 5.35 -30.35 -4.47
N LYS A 125 5.43 -29.96 -5.74
CA LYS A 125 4.98 -30.77 -6.89
C LYS A 125 5.96 -31.88 -7.24
N GLY A 126 7.28 -31.64 -7.16
CA GLY A 126 8.31 -32.63 -7.45
C GLY A 126 8.58 -33.64 -6.34
N SER A 127 8.26 -33.29 -5.08
CA SER A 127 8.31 -34.21 -3.93
C SER A 127 7.03 -35.01 -3.73
N LYS A 128 5.95 -34.68 -4.45
CA LYS A 128 4.89 -35.65 -4.68
C LYS A 128 5.41 -36.58 -5.78
N PRO A 129 5.68 -37.88 -5.51
CA PRO A 129 5.89 -38.81 -6.60
C PRO A 129 4.71 -38.68 -7.57
N PRO A 130 4.89 -38.95 -8.87
CA PRO A 130 3.76 -39.00 -9.79
C PRO A 130 2.70 -39.87 -9.11
N SER A 131 1.49 -39.35 -9.00
CA SER A 131 0.35 -40.08 -8.46
C SER A 131 0.40 -41.49 -9.02
N SER A 132 0.41 -42.45 -8.09
CA SER A 132 0.44 -43.90 -8.25
C SER A 132 1.69 -44.50 -8.91
N SER A 133 2.35 -45.39 -8.17
CA SER A 133 3.20 -46.44 -8.77
C SER A 133 2.41 -47.13 -9.91
N PRO A 134 3.05 -47.69 -10.96
CA PRO A 134 2.34 -48.38 -12.04
C PRO A 134 1.26 -49.36 -11.53
N ARG A 135 1.53 -50.02 -10.39
CA ARG A 135 0.60 -50.91 -9.68
C ARG A 135 -0.65 -50.22 -9.11
N GLU A 136 -0.53 -49.00 -8.58
CA GLU A 136 -1.69 -48.28 -8.04
C GLU A 136 -2.56 -47.70 -9.17
N ARG A 137 -1.96 -47.31 -10.31
CA ARG A 137 -2.68 -46.95 -11.54
C ARG A 137 -3.46 -48.12 -12.10
N GLU A 138 -2.88 -49.32 -12.10
CA GLU A 138 -3.56 -50.55 -12.51
C GLU A 138 -4.70 -50.91 -11.55
N ARG A 139 -4.48 -50.80 -10.24
CA ARG A 139 -5.53 -51.03 -9.23
C ARG A 139 -6.71 -50.05 -9.34
N GLU A 140 -6.46 -48.78 -9.66
CA GLU A 140 -7.53 -47.81 -9.91
C GLU A 140 -8.30 -48.13 -11.20
N ARG A 141 -7.59 -48.52 -12.28
CA ARG A 141 -8.22 -48.96 -13.53
C ARG A 141 -9.03 -50.25 -13.38
N GLU A 142 -8.58 -51.19 -12.53
CA GLU A 142 -9.33 -52.40 -12.20
C GLU A 142 -10.60 -52.08 -11.40
N ARG A 143 -10.52 -51.17 -10.41
CA ARG A 143 -11.69 -50.70 -9.66
C ARG A 143 -12.70 -49.95 -10.52
N GLU A 144 -12.24 -49.18 -11.50
CA GLU A 144 -13.12 -48.55 -12.49
C GLU A 144 -13.80 -49.59 -13.39
N ARG A 145 -13.07 -50.61 -13.86
CA ARG A 145 -13.65 -51.71 -14.65
C ARG A 145 -14.64 -52.56 -13.86
N GLU A 146 -14.39 -52.79 -12.57
CA GLU A 146 -15.33 -53.48 -11.68
C GLU A 146 -16.60 -52.65 -11.49
N ARG A 147 -16.49 -51.34 -11.26
CA ARG A 147 -17.66 -50.45 -11.20
C ARG A 147 -18.44 -50.40 -12.50
N GLU A 148 -17.77 -50.39 -13.65
CA GLU A 148 -18.45 -50.46 -14.95
C GLU A 148 -19.18 -51.81 -15.14
N ARG A 149 -18.61 -52.92 -14.67
CA ARG A 149 -19.27 -54.24 -14.68
C ARG A 149 -20.45 -54.29 -13.72
N GLU A 150 -20.34 -53.70 -12.54
CA GLU A 150 -21.44 -53.58 -11.57
C GLU A 150 -22.56 -52.69 -12.10
N LEU A 151 -22.23 -51.56 -12.74
CA LEU A 151 -23.23 -50.70 -13.37
C LEU A 151 -23.88 -51.39 -14.58
N SER A 152 -23.12 -52.19 -15.34
CA SER A 152 -23.65 -53.00 -16.43
C SER A 152 -24.55 -54.15 -15.93
N SER A 153 -24.24 -54.77 -14.78
CA SER A 153 -25.06 -55.84 -14.20
C SER A 153 -26.32 -55.29 -13.53
N LEU A 154 -26.24 -54.13 -12.88
CA LEU A 154 -27.38 -53.39 -12.35
C LEU A 154 -28.29 -52.89 -13.48
N SER A 155 -27.72 -52.44 -14.60
CA SER A 155 -28.46 -52.12 -15.83
C SER A 155 -29.17 -53.35 -16.40
N MET A 156 -28.52 -54.51 -16.46
CA MET A 156 -29.13 -55.76 -16.93
C MET A 156 -30.23 -56.28 -15.99
N ALA A 157 -30.05 -56.14 -14.67
CA ALA A 157 -31.05 -56.51 -13.67
C ALA A 157 -32.28 -55.58 -13.70
N PHE A 158 -32.08 -54.29 -14.00
CA PHE A 158 -33.17 -53.33 -14.17
C PHE A 158 -34.00 -53.62 -15.44
N VAL A 159 -33.37 -54.08 -16.52
CA VAL A 159 -34.07 -54.52 -17.75
C VAL A 159 -34.87 -55.82 -17.53
N PHE A 160 -34.45 -56.69 -16.61
CA PHE A 160 -35.14 -57.95 -16.32
C PHE A 160 -36.36 -57.80 -15.38
N GLN A 161 -36.50 -56.66 -14.69
CA GLN A 161 -37.65 -56.34 -13.81
C GLN A 161 -38.70 -55.43 -14.48
N GLY A 162 -38.86 -55.52 -15.80
CA GLY A 162 -39.95 -54.87 -16.53
C GLY A 162 -41.34 -55.41 -16.14
N LYS A 163 -41.87 -55.01 -14.98
CA LYS A 163 -43.30 -55.03 -14.64
C LYS A 163 -43.86 -53.61 -14.71
N THR A 164 -44.63 -53.41 -15.78
CA THR A 164 -45.81 -52.55 -15.97
C THR A 164 -46.30 -51.68 -14.79
N GLY A 165 -46.51 -50.38 -15.03
CA GLY A 165 -47.53 -49.57 -14.32
C GLY A 165 -47.14 -48.10 -14.04
N PRO A 166 -47.95 -47.10 -14.43
CA PRO A 166 -47.60 -45.67 -14.36
C PRO A 166 -48.06 -45.02 -13.05
N LEU A 167 -47.48 -43.87 -12.65
CA LEU A 167 -48.16 -42.78 -11.93
C LEU A 167 -47.26 -41.54 -11.73
N HIS A 168 -47.94 -40.39 -11.65
CA HIS A 168 -47.47 -39.01 -11.78
C HIS A 168 -46.91 -38.38 -10.48
N SER A 169 -46.15 -37.29 -10.67
CA SER A 169 -46.03 -36.08 -9.83
C SER A 169 -45.03 -35.99 -8.65
N ASN A 170 -44.14 -35.00 -8.80
CA ASN A 170 -43.76 -33.91 -7.87
C ASN A 170 -43.41 -34.16 -6.39
N ASN A 171 -42.23 -33.61 -6.07
CA ASN A 171 -41.81 -32.96 -4.82
C ASN A 171 -41.62 -33.78 -3.54
N ALA A 172 -40.41 -33.58 -3.00
CA ALA A 172 -40.06 -33.63 -1.58
C ALA A 172 -40.13 -35.00 -0.90
N THR A 173 -38.95 -35.58 -0.66
CA THR A 173 -38.40 -35.88 0.68
C THR A 173 -37.51 -37.12 0.60
N LEU A 174 -36.20 -36.91 0.50
CA LEU A 174 -35.26 -37.53 1.45
C LEU A 174 -33.92 -36.79 1.39
N MET A 175 -33.73 -36.02 2.44
CA MET A 175 -32.66 -35.12 2.79
C MET A 175 -31.78 -35.82 3.85
N ILE A 176 -30.48 -35.47 3.89
CA ILE A 176 -29.58 -35.49 5.08
C ILE A 176 -28.97 -36.89 5.39
N VAL A 177 -27.65 -37.12 5.39
CA VAL A 177 -26.57 -36.59 6.27
C VAL A 177 -25.20 -36.68 5.59
N LEU A 178 -24.46 -35.57 5.48
CA LEU A 178 -23.08 -35.41 5.99
C LEU A 178 -22.78 -33.91 6.12
N ARG A 179 -22.36 -33.54 7.33
CA ARG A 179 -22.36 -32.21 7.93
C ARG A 179 -20.94 -31.87 8.39
N LEU A 180 -20.44 -30.67 8.03
CA LEU A 180 -19.46 -29.77 8.72
C LEU A 180 -18.05 -30.33 9.04
N ASP A 181 -16.93 -29.61 9.11
CA ASP A 181 -16.55 -28.18 9.07
C ASP A 181 -15.00 -28.10 8.98
N HIS A 182 -14.42 -27.12 8.26
CA HIS A 182 -13.50 -26.08 8.78
C HIS A 182 -12.68 -25.33 7.69
N ARG A 183 -12.80 -23.99 7.71
CA ARG A 183 -11.98 -22.89 7.09
C ARG A 183 -12.32 -22.56 5.61
N ALA A 184 -13.05 -21.49 5.23
CA ALA A 184 -13.15 -20.10 5.74
C ALA A 184 -11.74 -19.45 5.81
N GLN A 185 -11.34 -18.39 5.09
CA GLN A 185 -11.98 -17.18 4.55
C GLN A 185 -11.13 -16.63 3.37
N ASP A 186 -11.61 -15.55 2.72
CA ASP A 186 -11.04 -14.79 1.57
C ASP A 186 -11.60 -15.29 0.21
N GLU A 187 -12.46 -14.59 -0.54
CA GLU A 187 -12.58 -13.16 -0.78
C GLU A 187 -14.07 -12.75 -0.95
N TYR A 188 -14.60 -12.03 0.03
CA TYR A 188 -15.83 -11.23 -0.10
C TYR A 188 -15.48 -9.76 0.15
N ILE A 189 -14.55 -9.17 -0.63
CA ILE A 189 -14.31 -7.72 -0.64
C ILE A 189 -13.92 -7.26 -2.05
N VAL A 190 -14.81 -7.39 -3.04
CA VAL A 190 -14.82 -6.50 -4.22
C VAL A 190 -16.24 -6.45 -4.82
N ARG A 191 -17.22 -5.82 -4.14
CA ARG A 191 -18.44 -5.32 -4.81
C ARG A 191 -19.39 -4.44 -3.99
N PHE A 192 -18.89 -3.69 -3.00
CA PHE A 192 -19.66 -2.62 -2.38
C PHE A 192 -18.75 -1.43 -2.10
N LEU A 193 -18.67 -0.51 -3.06
CA LEU A 193 -18.40 0.94 -2.90
C LEU A 193 -18.36 1.58 -4.31
N PHE A 194 -19.50 1.52 -5.01
CA PHE A 194 -19.86 2.51 -6.01
C PHE A 194 -21.10 3.23 -5.44
N SER A 195 -20.83 4.15 -4.52
CA SER A 195 -21.80 5.14 -4.05
C SER A 195 -21.87 6.22 -5.12
N ALA A 196 -22.90 6.13 -5.95
CA ALA A 196 -23.34 7.15 -6.89
C ALA A 196 -24.87 7.19 -6.85
N ALA A 197 -25.40 7.90 -5.86
CA ALA A 197 -26.71 8.56 -5.79
C ALA A 197 -26.78 9.29 -4.45
#